data_AF-A0A4V5TV61-F1
#
_entry.id   AF-A0A4V5TV61-F1
#
_cell.length_a   1.000
_cell.length_b   1.000
_cell.length_c   1.000
_cell.angle_alpha   90.00
_cell.angle_beta   90.00
_cell.angle_gamma   90.00
#
_symmetry.space_group_name_H-M   'P 1'
#
loop_
_entity.id
_entity.type
_entity.pdbx_description
1 polymer ?
#
loop_
_entity_poly.entity_id
_entity_poly.type
_entity_poly.pdbx_seq_one_letter_code
_entity_poly.pdbx_strand_id
1 'polypeptide(L)'
;ATFQWLNDLKQVIRNLFHHLSIDGILLFSTFGHETFQELHASFQRAKEEKNIQNETSIGQRFYSKNQLRHMCEIETGDVHVSETCYIERFTEVREFLHSIRKVGATNSNEESYCQSPSLFRAMLRIYERDFTENEGIMATYHALFMDITKEGKR
;
A
#
# COMPACT_ATOMS: atom_id res chain seq x y z
N ALA A 1 7.33 6.20 -2.48
CA ALA A 1 6.11 7.03 -2.47
C ALA A 1 6.07 7.90 -1.21
N THR A 2 5.69 9.17 -1.30
CA THR A 2 5.68 10.11 -0.15
C THR A 2 4.25 10.39 0.35
N PHE A 3 3.25 10.27 -0.53
CA PHE A 3 1.84 10.55 -0.24
C PHE A 3 1.17 9.51 0.69
N GLN A 4 1.82 8.37 0.91
CA GLN A 4 1.38 7.31 1.83
C GLN A 4 1.38 7.73 3.32
N TRP A 5 2.07 8.82 3.67
CA TRP A 5 2.19 9.35 5.04
C TRP A 5 1.24 10.51 5.35
N LEU A 6 0.37 10.87 4.40
CA LEU A 6 -0.56 11.99 4.58
C LEU A 6 -1.82 11.50 5.32
N ASN A 7 -2.13 12.12 6.46
CA ASN A 7 -3.29 11.77 7.27
C ASN A 7 -4.63 12.04 6.56
N ASP A 8 -4.68 13.06 5.69
CA ASP A 8 -5.86 13.39 4.89
C ASP A 8 -5.46 13.62 3.42
N LEU A 9 -5.30 12.51 2.70
CA LEU A 9 -4.92 12.51 1.30
C LEU A 9 -5.89 13.33 0.44
N LYS A 10 -7.19 13.25 0.72
CA LYS A 10 -8.23 13.96 -0.02
C LYS A 10 -8.08 15.47 0.12
N GLN A 11 -7.93 15.97 1.36
CA GLN A 11 -7.80 17.40 1.60
C GLN A 11 -6.50 17.95 1.01
N VAL A 12 -5.39 17.21 1.11
CA VAL A 12 -4.11 17.62 0.52
C VAL A 12 -4.23 17.73 -1.00
N ILE A 13 -4.80 16.73 -1.68
CA ILE A 13 -4.97 16.75 -3.13
C ILE A 13 -5.86 17.92 -3.56
N ARG A 14 -6.98 18.16 -2.87
CA ARG A 14 -7.84 19.33 -3.15
C ARG A 14 -7.08 20.65 -3.02
N ASN A 15 -6.31 20.81 -1.95
CA ASN A 15 -5.52 22.01 -1.74
C ASN A 15 -4.48 22.20 -2.85
N LEU A 16 -3.72 21.16 -3.19
CA LEU A 16 -2.72 21.21 -4.27
C LEU A 16 -3.38 21.58 -5.61
N PHE A 17 -4.49 20.92 -5.93
CA PHE A 17 -5.24 21.17 -7.16
C PHE A 17 -5.77 22.62 -7.25
N HIS A 18 -6.27 23.18 -6.15
CA HIS A 18 -6.73 24.57 -6.14
C HIS A 18 -5.63 25.59 -6.45
N HIS A 19 -4.38 25.31 -6.06
CA HIS A 19 -3.23 26.17 -6.32
C HIS A 19 -2.61 26.00 -7.72
N LEU A 20 -3.02 25.00 -8.50
CA LEU A 20 -2.59 24.86 -9.88
C LEU A 20 -3.09 26.01 -10.75
N SER A 21 -2.27 26.45 -11.70
CA SER A 21 -2.72 27.25 -12.83
C SER A 21 -3.69 26.45 -13.72
N ILE A 22 -4.45 27.14 -14.58
CA ILE A 22 -5.21 26.48 -15.66
C ILE A 22 -4.23 25.68 -16.53
N ASP A 23 -4.64 24.48 -16.94
CA ASP A 23 -3.83 23.48 -17.65
C ASP A 23 -2.62 22.96 -16.85
N GLY A 24 -2.53 23.32 -15.56
CA GLY A 24 -1.55 22.78 -14.63
C GLY A 24 -1.85 21.32 -14.29
N ILE A 25 -0.79 20.55 -14.03
CA ILE A 25 -0.87 19.11 -13.80
C ILE A 25 -0.37 18.79 -12.38
N LEU A 26 -1.14 18.00 -11.64
CA LEU A 26 -0.72 17.36 -10.41
C LEU A 26 -0.40 15.89 -10.68
N LEU A 27 0.88 15.55 -10.63
CA LEU A 27 1.39 14.18 -10.76
C LEU A 27 1.87 13.67 -9.40
N PHE A 28 1.43 12.48 -9.00
CA PHE A 28 1.99 11.81 -7.83
C PHE A 28 1.86 10.29 -7.92
N SER A 29 2.60 9.58 -7.06
CA SER A 29 2.47 8.15 -6.89
C SER A 29 2.31 7.74 -5.43
N THR A 30 1.57 6.65 -5.22
CA THR A 30 1.33 6.05 -3.91
C THR A 30 1.31 4.52 -4.01
N PHE A 31 1.34 3.83 -2.87
CA PHE A 31 1.13 2.39 -2.85
C PHE A 31 -0.36 2.05 -2.93
N GLY A 32 -0.65 0.97 -3.65
CA GLY A 32 -1.97 0.38 -3.81
C GLY A 32 -2.19 -0.81 -2.89
N HIS A 33 -3.45 -1.21 -2.73
CA HIS A 33 -3.91 -2.27 -1.84
C HIS A 33 -3.28 -3.67 -2.03
N GLU A 34 -2.59 -3.93 -3.14
CA GLU A 34 -1.88 -5.21 -3.35
C GLU A 34 -0.42 -5.16 -2.90
N THR A 35 0.03 -4.04 -2.34
CA THR A 35 1.36 -3.92 -1.75
C THR A 35 1.49 -4.90 -0.60
N PHE A 36 2.51 -5.75 -0.67
CA PHE A 36 2.80 -6.83 0.27
C PHE A 36 1.65 -7.84 0.41
N GLN A 37 0.91 -8.11 -0.67
CA GLN A 37 -0.14 -9.12 -0.69
C GLN A 37 0.30 -10.49 -0.15
N GLU A 38 1.56 -10.88 -0.36
CA GLU A 38 2.15 -12.12 0.17
C GLU A 38 2.16 -12.13 1.71
N LEU A 39 2.44 -10.98 2.31
CA LEU A 39 2.45 -10.80 3.76
C LEU A 39 1.04 -10.91 4.33
N HIS A 40 0.08 -10.22 3.70
CA HIS A 40 -1.32 -10.25 4.10
C HIS A 40 -1.91 -11.66 3.95
N ALA A 41 -1.63 -12.34 2.84
CA ALA A 41 -2.08 -13.72 2.60
C ALA A 41 -1.48 -14.70 3.62
N SER A 42 -0.19 -14.59 3.90
CA SER A 42 0.49 -15.44 4.90
C SER A 42 -0.06 -15.21 6.31
N PHE A 43 -0.39 -13.97 6.65
CA PHE A 43 -0.97 -13.62 7.94
C PHE A 43 -2.39 -14.17 8.09
N GLN A 44 -3.21 -14.06 7.05
CA GLN A 44 -4.58 -14.59 7.04
C GLN A 44 -4.58 -16.12 7.20
N ARG A 45 -3.73 -16.83 6.44
CA ARG A 45 -3.54 -18.28 6.60
C ARG A 45 -3.04 -18.66 8.00
N ALA A 46 -2.16 -17.87 8.59
CA ALA A 46 -1.68 -18.12 9.95
C ALA A 46 -2.78 -17.96 11.01
N LYS A 47 -3.74 -17.05 10.80
CA LYS A 47 -4.94 -16.92 11.65
C LYS A 47 -5.83 -18.14 11.51
N GLU A 48 -6.04 -18.61 10.29
CA GLU A 48 -6.81 -19.82 9.99
C GLU A 48 -6.18 -21.06 10.65
N GLU A 49 -4.87 -21.29 10.50
CA GLU A 49 -4.14 -22.39 11.15
C GLU A 49 -4.30 -22.39 12.69
N LYS A 50 -4.54 -21.22 13.29
CA LYS A 50 -4.65 -21.03 14.74
C LYS A 50 -6.08 -20.83 15.24
N ASN A 51 -7.08 -20.91 14.35
CA ASN A 51 -8.49 -20.63 14.65
C ASN A 51 -8.71 -19.25 15.30
N ILE A 52 -7.95 -18.22 14.88
CA ILE A 52 -8.08 -16.85 15.37
C ILE A 52 -9.08 -16.08 14.49
N GLN A 53 -10.21 -15.68 15.08
CA GLN A 53 -11.32 -15.02 14.37
C GLN A 53 -11.40 -13.49 14.62
N ASN A 54 -10.37 -12.90 15.21
CA ASN A 54 -10.39 -11.46 15.51
C ASN A 54 -10.16 -10.60 14.26
N GLU A 55 -10.48 -9.31 14.33
CA GLU A 55 -10.27 -8.33 13.25
C GLU A 55 -8.82 -7.84 13.12
N THR A 56 -7.86 -8.51 13.78
CA THR A 56 -6.46 -8.10 13.70
C THR A 56 -5.95 -8.24 12.27
N SER A 57 -5.30 -7.18 11.78
CA SER A 57 -4.63 -7.07 10.49
C SER A 57 -3.11 -6.92 10.70
N ILE A 58 -2.34 -7.03 9.62
CA ILE A 58 -0.91 -6.73 9.61
C ILE A 58 -0.63 -5.63 8.59
N GLY A 59 0.24 -4.67 8.93
CA GLY A 59 0.64 -3.59 8.03
C GLY A 59 -0.42 -2.50 7.82
N GLN A 60 -0.06 -1.51 7.02
CA GLN A 60 -0.93 -0.41 6.62
C GLN A 60 -1.90 -0.87 5.52
N ARG A 61 -3.15 -0.41 5.58
CA ARG A 61 -4.12 -0.57 4.49
C ARG A 61 -3.89 0.54 3.45
N PHE A 62 -3.78 0.15 2.19
CA PHE A 62 -3.66 1.07 1.06
C PHE A 62 -4.96 1.11 0.24
N TYR A 63 -5.15 2.18 -0.53
CA TYR A 63 -6.32 2.32 -1.38
C TYR A 63 -6.20 1.46 -2.64
N SER A 64 -7.34 1.02 -3.18
CA SER A 64 -7.40 0.51 -4.55
C SER A 64 -7.41 1.67 -5.55
N LYS A 65 -7.09 1.39 -6.82
CA LYS A 65 -7.21 2.35 -7.92
C LYS A 65 -8.57 3.03 -7.97
N ASN A 66 -9.65 2.26 -7.81
CA ASN A 66 -11.01 2.80 -7.84
C ASN A 66 -11.29 3.71 -6.65
N GLN A 67 -10.85 3.34 -5.44
CA GLN A 67 -10.99 4.18 -4.26
C GLN A 67 -10.19 5.48 -4.39
N LEU A 68 -8.95 5.39 -4.90
CA LEU A 68 -8.10 6.56 -5.12
C LEU A 68 -8.68 7.49 -6.17
N ARG A 69 -9.15 6.97 -7.31
CA ARG A 69 -9.83 7.76 -8.34
C ARG A 69 -11.03 8.50 -7.74
N HIS A 70 -11.91 7.80 -7.04
CA HIS A 70 -13.11 8.40 -6.45
C HIS A 70 -12.79 9.45 -5.39
N MET A 71 -11.73 9.24 -4.59
CA MET A 71 -11.26 10.24 -3.63
C MET A 71 -10.79 11.53 -4.31
N CYS A 72 -10.22 11.41 -5.51
CA CYS A 72 -9.61 12.50 -6.27
C CYS A 72 -10.55 13.12 -7.31
N GLU A 73 -11.81 12.67 -7.41
CA GLU A 73 -12.81 13.28 -8.27
C GLU A 73 -13.03 14.74 -7.82
N ILE A 74 -12.69 15.68 -8.71
CA ILE A 74 -12.83 17.13 -8.51
C ILE A 74 -13.52 17.72 -9.74
N GLU A 75 -14.48 18.63 -9.53
CA GLU A 75 -15.40 19.14 -10.57
C GLU A 75 -14.74 19.75 -11.82
N THR A 76 -13.47 20.16 -11.75
CA THR A 76 -12.73 20.81 -12.86
C THR A 76 -11.42 20.10 -13.20
N GLY A 77 -11.24 18.86 -12.73
CA GLY A 77 -10.05 18.07 -12.99
C GLY A 77 -10.34 16.88 -13.90
N ASP A 78 -9.55 16.71 -14.95
CA ASP A 78 -9.46 15.42 -15.64
C ASP A 78 -8.53 14.51 -14.85
N VAL A 79 -9.04 13.34 -14.41
CA VAL A 79 -8.37 12.44 -13.48
C VAL A 79 -8.06 11.12 -14.16
N HIS A 80 -6.78 10.85 -14.38
CA HIS A 80 -6.28 9.57 -14.85
C HIS A 80 -5.54 8.83 -13.74
N VAL A 81 -5.80 7.52 -13.64
CA VAL A 81 -5.11 6.63 -12.70
C VAL A 81 -4.57 5.43 -13.45
N SER A 82 -3.27 5.22 -13.36
CA SER A 82 -2.62 4.00 -13.83
C SER A 82 -2.02 3.23 -12.66
N GLU A 83 -1.83 1.92 -12.83
CA GLU A 83 -1.32 1.05 -11.79
C GLU A 83 -0.34 0.03 -12.37
N THR A 84 0.62 -0.39 -11.56
CA THR A 84 1.55 -1.46 -11.92
C THR A 84 2.08 -2.16 -10.68
N CYS A 85 2.41 -3.44 -10.82
CA CYS A 85 2.99 -4.23 -9.75
C CYS A 85 4.45 -4.53 -10.06
N TYR A 86 5.32 -4.16 -9.12
CA TYR A 86 6.73 -4.50 -9.15
C TYR A 86 6.99 -5.62 -8.16
N ILE A 87 7.65 -6.70 -8.61
CA ILE A 87 8.08 -7.78 -7.73
C ILE A 87 9.53 -7.52 -7.36
N GLU A 88 9.79 -7.32 -6.07
CA GLU A 88 11.15 -7.29 -5.53
C GLU A 88 11.47 -8.67 -4.92
N ARG A 89 12.73 -9.09 -5.05
CA ARG A 89 13.23 -10.36 -4.53
C ARG A 89 14.20 -10.09 -3.39
N PHE A 90 13.98 -10.78 -2.26
CA PHE A 90 14.88 -10.74 -1.11
C PHE A 90 15.46 -12.12 -0.85
N THR A 91 16.65 -12.20 -0.26
CA THR A 91 17.26 -13.50 0.07
C THR A 91 16.46 -14.22 1.15
N GLU A 92 15.94 -13.48 2.14
CA GLU A 92 15.15 -14.04 3.24
C GLU A 92 14.03 -13.08 3.68
N VAL A 93 12.96 -13.62 4.30
CA VAL A 93 11.84 -12.81 4.84
C VAL A 93 12.31 -11.75 5.84
N ARG A 94 13.38 -12.03 6.58
CA ARG A 94 13.94 -11.06 7.53
C ARG A 94 14.46 -9.81 6.84
N GLU A 95 15.08 -9.94 5.68
CA GLU A 95 15.59 -8.80 4.91
C GLU A 95 14.45 -7.94 4.38
N PHE A 96 13.41 -8.59 3.84
CA PHE A 96 12.17 -7.93 3.46
C PHE A 96 11.55 -7.15 4.64
N LEU A 97 11.35 -7.78 5.79
CA LEU A 97 10.79 -7.09 6.96
C LEU A 97 11.68 -5.93 7.45
N HIS A 98 12.99 -6.04 7.27
CA HIS A 98 13.92 -4.96 7.59
C HIS A 98 13.81 -3.80 6.58
N SER A 99 13.56 -4.08 5.30
CA SER A 99 13.34 -3.04 4.28
C SER A 99 12.07 -2.24 4.58
N ILE A 100 10.98 -2.88 5.00
CA ILE A 100 9.73 -2.21 5.41
C ILE A 100 9.98 -1.21 6.57
N ARG A 101 10.76 -1.64 7.58
CA ARG A 101 11.07 -0.80 8.75
C ARG A 101 11.86 0.45 8.39
N LYS A 102 12.82 0.33 7.46
CA LYS A 102 13.62 1.47 6.99
C LYS A 102 12.80 2.51 6.22
N VAL A 103 11.74 2.07 5.54
CA VAL A 103 10.87 2.96 4.72
C VAL A 103 9.86 3.73 5.59
N GLY A 104 9.76 3.44 6.89
CA GLY A 104 8.85 4.14 7.81
C GLY A 104 7.44 3.53 7.92
N ALA A 105 7.17 2.44 7.19
CA ALA A 105 5.89 1.72 7.15
C ALA A 105 5.51 0.95 8.41
N THR A 106 6.19 1.25 9.51
CA THR A 106 5.90 0.71 10.83
C THR A 106 5.18 1.71 11.73
N ASN A 107 5.20 3.02 11.40
CA ASN A 107 4.76 4.09 12.30
C ASN A 107 3.35 4.66 12.00
N SER A 108 2.62 4.11 11.03
CA SER A 108 1.27 4.57 10.62
C SER A 108 0.10 3.74 11.16
N ASN A 109 0.37 2.68 11.93
CA ASN A 109 -0.70 1.82 12.46
C ASN A 109 -1.12 2.23 13.89
N GLU A 110 -2.25 2.93 14.00
CA GLU A 110 -3.10 2.94 15.21
C GLU A 110 -3.80 1.58 15.41
N GLU A 111 -3.87 0.72 14.39
CA GLU A 111 -4.45 -0.61 14.47
C GLU A 111 -3.41 -1.67 14.90
N SER A 112 -3.48 -2.04 16.18
CA SER A 112 -3.06 -3.30 16.81
C SER A 112 -2.00 -4.12 16.06
N TYR A 113 -0.72 -3.78 16.22
CA TYR A 113 0.40 -4.65 15.87
C TYR A 113 0.17 -6.07 16.40
N CYS A 114 0.36 -7.11 15.58
CA CYS A 114 0.17 -8.52 15.96
C CYS A 114 0.92 -8.84 17.28
N GLN A 115 0.17 -8.91 18.38
CA GLN A 115 0.71 -9.11 19.73
C GLN A 115 1.07 -10.57 20.05
N SER A 116 0.84 -11.51 19.12
CA SER A 116 1.12 -12.94 19.33
C SER A 116 2.39 -13.36 18.59
N PRO A 117 3.52 -13.59 19.30
CA PRO A 117 4.74 -14.12 18.70
C PRO A 117 4.53 -15.44 17.97
N SER A 118 3.59 -16.26 18.45
CA SER A 118 3.29 -17.56 17.83
C SER A 118 2.58 -17.40 16.47
N LEU A 119 1.68 -16.41 16.34
CA LEU A 119 1.01 -16.07 15.09
C LEU A 119 2.02 -15.50 14.09
N PHE A 120 2.87 -14.59 14.55
CA PHE A 120 3.93 -14.01 13.73
C PHE A 120 4.87 -15.08 13.17
N ARG A 121 5.35 -16.01 14.01
CA ARG A 121 6.19 -17.14 13.56
C ARG A 121 5.49 -18.05 12.54
N ALA A 122 4.18 -18.30 12.73
CA ALA A 122 3.41 -19.10 11.79
C ALA A 122 3.30 -18.40 10.43
N MET A 123 3.04 -17.09 10.44
CA MET A 123 3.00 -16.26 9.25
C MET A 123 4.34 -16.27 8.49
N LEU A 124 5.49 -16.10 9.17
CA LEU A 124 6.80 -16.17 8.51
C LEU A 124 7.04 -17.52 7.82
N ARG A 125 6.72 -18.63 8.52
CA ARG A 125 6.84 -19.99 7.97
C ARG A 125 5.99 -20.17 6.72
N ILE A 126 4.74 -19.70 6.75
CA ILE A 126 3.83 -19.76 5.60
C ILE A 126 4.37 -18.93 4.45
N TYR A 127 4.90 -17.74 4.74
CA TYR A 127 5.49 -16.87 3.74
C TYR A 127 6.65 -17.53 3.02
N GLU A 128 7.63 -18.04 3.78
CA GLU A 128 8.78 -18.76 3.23
C GLU A 128 8.36 -19.98 2.40
N ARG A 129 7.35 -20.73 2.85
CA ARG A 129 6.88 -21.91 2.14
C ARG A 129 6.19 -21.56 0.82
N ASP A 130 5.34 -20.53 0.83
CA ASP A 130 4.40 -20.28 -0.26
C ASP A 130 4.89 -19.23 -1.28
N PHE A 131 5.85 -18.38 -0.90
CA PHE A 131 6.31 -17.25 -1.71
C PHE A 131 7.83 -17.21 -1.92
N THR A 132 8.53 -18.31 -1.64
CA THR A 132 9.92 -18.51 -2.10
C THR A 132 9.91 -19.10 -3.50
N GLU A 133 10.64 -18.46 -4.41
CA GLU A 133 10.94 -18.99 -5.74
C GLU A 133 12.47 -19.14 -5.90
N ASN A 134 12.92 -19.65 -7.06
CA ASN A 134 14.33 -19.97 -7.35
C ASN A 134 15.34 -18.85 -7.02
N GLU A 135 14.90 -17.59 -6.98
CA GLU A 135 15.74 -16.41 -6.78
C GLU A 135 15.49 -15.70 -5.42
N GLY A 136 14.75 -16.33 -4.52
CA GLY A 136 14.45 -15.80 -3.19
C GLY A 136 12.95 -15.57 -2.97
N ILE A 137 12.64 -14.85 -1.89
CA ILE A 137 11.27 -14.54 -1.52
C ILE A 137 10.72 -13.34 -2.29
N MET A 138 9.46 -13.42 -2.69
CA MET A 138 8.80 -12.37 -3.45
C MET A 138 8.08 -11.36 -2.56
N ALA A 139 8.26 -10.07 -2.83
CA ALA A 139 7.42 -9.03 -2.27
C ALA A 139 6.84 -8.15 -3.38
N THR A 140 5.51 -8.07 -3.44
CA THR A 140 4.81 -7.20 -4.40
C THR A 140 4.76 -5.76 -3.90
N TYR A 141 5.18 -4.81 -4.73
CA TYR A 141 4.96 -3.39 -4.59
C TYR A 141 3.95 -2.94 -5.64
N HIS A 142 2.72 -2.66 -5.23
CA HIS A 142 1.68 -2.13 -6.09
C HIS A 142 1.81 -0.61 -6.12
N ALA A 143 2.24 -0.03 -7.23
CA ALA A 143 2.30 1.41 -7.43
C ALA A 143 1.07 1.93 -8.17
N LEU A 144 0.43 2.94 -7.60
CA LEU A 144 -0.60 3.75 -8.24
C LEU A 144 0.02 5.08 -8.68
N PHE A 145 -0.22 5.47 -9.93
CA PHE A 145 0.19 6.75 -10.49
C PHE A 145 -1.05 7.57 -10.82
N MET A 146 -1.03 8.81 -10.36
CA MET A 146 -2.14 9.76 -10.49
C MET A 146 -1.70 10.91 -11.38
N ASP A 147 -2.56 11.23 -12.34
CA ASP A 147 -2.45 12.39 -13.21
C ASP A 147 -3.76 13.16 -13.14
N ILE A 148 -3.67 14.40 -12.65
CA ILE A 148 -4.82 15.29 -12.53
C ILE A 148 -4.51 16.59 -13.26
N THR A 149 -5.20 16.85 -14.36
CA THR A 149 -5.07 18.09 -15.12
C THR A 149 -6.19 19.05 -14.76
N LYS A 150 -5.85 20.30 -14.42
CA LYS A 150 -6.84 21.34 -14.11
C LYS A 150 -7.39 21.96 -15.39
N GLU A 151 -8.61 21.62 -15.74
CA GLU A 151 -9.28 22.22 -16.88
C GLU A 151 -9.70 23.66 -16.57
N GLY A 152 -9.52 24.56 -17.53
CA GLY A 152 -10.19 25.86 -17.50
C GLY A 152 -11.70 25.67 -17.56
N LYS A 153 -12.49 26.49 -16.85
CA LYS A 153 -13.94 26.53 -17.08
C LYS A 153 -14.16 26.79 -18.58
N ARG A 154 -14.71 25.81 -19.28
CA ARG A 154 -15.23 25.99 -20.65
C ARG A 154 -16.39 26.97 -20.63
#